data_AF-A0AAD2XAZ5-F1
#
_entry.id   AF-A0AAD2XAZ5-F1
#
_cell.length_a   1.000
_cell.length_b   1.000
_cell.length_c   1.000
_cell.angle_alpha   90.00
_cell.angle_beta   90.00
_cell.angle_gamma   90.00
#
_symmetry.space_group_name_H-M   'P 1'
#
loop_
_entity.id
_entity.type
_entity.pdbx_description
1 polymer ?
#
loop_
_entity_poly.entity_id
_entity_poly.type
_entity_poly.pdbx_seq_one_letter_code
_entity_poly.pdbx_strand_id
1 'polypeptide(L)' 'MIYPRLKVARYLLTENDVRFISIDDNEVHNLRNVCDEVFGEKNFVELHY' A
#
# COMPACT_ATOMS: atom_id res chain seq x y z
N MET A 1 6.40 -12.17 0.21
CA MET A 1 6.40 -11.53 -1.14
C MET A 1 5.02 -10.94 -1.45
N ILE A 2 4.86 -9.63 -1.23
CA ILE A 2 3.57 -8.91 -1.34
C ILE A 2 3.41 -8.15 -2.67
N TYR A 3 4.52 -7.82 -3.33
CA TYR A 3 4.55 -6.93 -4.51
C TYR A 3 3.61 -7.31 -5.66
N PRO A 4 3.56 -8.58 -6.16
CA PRO A 4 2.62 -8.93 -7.24
C PRO A 4 1.15 -8.77 -6.83
N ARG A 5 0.82 -8.98 -5.56
CA ARG A 5 -0.55 -8.83 -5.03
C ARG A 5 -0.95 -7.36 -5.02
N LEU A 6 -0.04 -6.46 -4.64
CA LEU A 6 -0.29 -5.01 -4.64
C LEU A 6 -0.48 -4.46 -6.07
N LYS A 7 0.27 -4.98 -7.04
CA LYS A 7 0.06 -4.62 -8.46
C LYS A 7 -1.33 -5.01 -8.94
N VAL A 8 -1.78 -6.23 -8.66
CA VAL A 8 -3.16 -6.63 -9.01
C VAL A 8 -4.17 -5.75 -8.28
N ALA A 9 -3.98 -5.51 -6.99
CA ALA A 9 -4.86 -4.64 -6.21
C ALA A 9 -4.93 -3.20 -6.77
N ARG A 10 -3.87 -2.68 -7.40
CA ARG A 10 -3.90 -1.36 -8.08
C ARG A 10 -4.94 -1.29 -9.18
N TYR A 11 -5.05 -2.35 -9.97
CA TYR A 11 -5.98 -2.43 -11.09
C TYR A 11 -7.42 -2.71 -10.65
N LEU A 12 -7.61 -3.31 -9.47
CA LEU A 12 -8.94 -3.62 -8.93
C LEU A 12 -9.56 -2.44 -8.17
N LEU A 13 -8.79 -1.43 -7.79
CA LEU A 13 -9.32 -0.24 -7.14
C LEU A 13 -9.81 0.80 -8.13
N THR A 14 -10.94 1.43 -7.79
CA THR A 14 -11.37 2.68 -8.42
C THR A 14 -10.53 3.84 -7.90
N GLU A 15 -10.50 4.96 -8.64
CA GLU A 15 -9.67 6.13 -8.30
C GLU A 15 -9.99 6.79 -6.95
N ASN A 16 -11.21 6.58 -6.43
CA ASN A 16 -11.69 7.17 -5.18
C ASN A 16 -11.70 6.18 -4.00
N ASP A 17 -11.22 4.95 -4.19
CA ASP A 17 -11.26 3.92 -3.16
C ASP A 17 -9.99 3.93 -2.30
N VAL A 18 -10.15 3.66 -1.01
CA VAL A 18 -9.06 3.57 -0.03
C VAL A 18 -8.84 2.12 0.36
N ARG A 19 -7.58 1.72 0.59
CA ARG A 19 -7.23 0.41 1.16
C ARG A 19 -6.57 0.58 2.51
N PHE A 20 -6.87 -0.36 3.38
CA PHE A 20 -6.23 -0.52 4.68
C PHE A 20 -5.44 -1.83 4.66
N ILE A 21 -4.19 -1.77 5.10
CA ILE A 21 -3.32 -2.94 5.23
C ILE A 21 -2.83 -2.97 6.68
N SER A 22 -3.21 -4.01 7.40
CA SER A 22 -2.61 -4.29 8.72
C SER A 22 -1.29 -5.03 8.52
N ILE A 23 -0.28 -4.62 9.26
CA ILE A 23 1.09 -5.16 9.20
C ILE A 23 1.72 -5.02 10.58
N ASP A 24 2.78 -5.78 10.86
CA ASP A 24 3.62 -5.57 12.03
C ASP A 24 4.60 -4.40 11.84
N ASP A 25 5.21 -3.96 12.95
CA ASP A 25 6.16 -2.85 12.97
C ASP A 25 7.46 -3.13 12.19
N ASN A 26 7.84 -4.40 12.04
CA ASN A 26 9.09 -4.76 11.38
C ASN A 26 8.97 -4.61 9.86
N GLU A 27 7.79 -4.84 9.31
CA GLU A 27 7.53 -4.78 7.86
C GLU A 27 6.92 -3.45 7.41
N VAL A 28 6.53 -2.55 8.33
CA VAL A 28 5.87 -1.28 8.00
C VAL A 28 6.67 -0.42 7.02
N HIS A 29 7.99 -0.32 7.21
CA HIS A 29 8.85 0.50 6.36
C HIS A 29 9.00 -0.11 4.96
N ASN A 30 9.20 -1.42 4.88
CA ASN A 30 9.34 -2.15 3.62
C ASN A 30 8.03 -2.13 2.81
N LEU A 31 6.90 -2.37 3.49
CA LEU A 31 5.57 -2.28 2.89
C LEU A 31 5.29 -0.87 2.39
N ARG A 32 5.66 0.16 3.17
CA ARG A 32 5.49 1.55 2.77
C ARG A 32 6.23 1.87 1.47
N ASN A 33 7.50 1.49 1.36
CA ASN A 33 8.30 1.72 0.15
C ASN A 33 7.68 1.05 -1.08
N VAL A 34 7.19 -0.19 -0.93
CA VAL A 34 6.53 -0.89 -2.04
C VAL A 34 5.19 -0.24 -2.40
N CYS A 35 4.41 0.20 -1.42
CA CYS A 35 3.16 0.91 -1.66
C CYS A 35 3.40 2.24 -2.38
N ASP A 36 4.45 2.97 -2.03
CA ASP A 36 4.81 4.22 -2.70
C ASP A 36 5.22 3.98 -4.15
N GLU A 37 5.92 2.88 -4.45
CA GLU A 37 6.25 2.49 -5.82
C GLU A 37 5.01 2.08 -6.64
N VAL A 38 4.10 1.30 -6.05
CA VAL A 38 2.95 0.73 -6.78
C VAL A 38 1.77 1.72 -6.89
N PHE A 39 1.54 2.53 -5.85
CA PHE A 39 0.40 3.43 -5.75
C PHE A 39 0.79 4.90 -5.89
N GLY A 40 2.06 5.24 -5.74
CA GLY A 40 2.56 6.62 -5.72
C GLY A 40 2.52 7.22 -4.32
N GLU A 41 3.63 7.82 -3.89
CA GLU A 41 3.82 8.41 -2.55
C GLU A 41 2.73 9.43 -2.17
N LYS A 42 2.26 10.21 -3.15
CA LYS A 42 1.18 11.21 -2.95
C LYS A 42 -0.18 10.62 -2.56
N ASN A 43 -0.38 9.32 -2.76
CA ASN A 43 -1.62 8.63 -2.45
C ASN A 43 -1.60 7.99 -1.05
N PHE A 44 -0.53 8.20 -0.28
CA PHE A 44 -0.51 7.84 1.13
C PHE A 44 -1.40 8.80 1.94
N VAL A 45 -2.26 8.22 2.78
CA VAL A 45 -3.21 8.99 3.60
C VAL A 45 -2.72 9.11 5.04
N GLU A 46 -2.57 7.98 5.74
CA GLU A 46 -2.24 7.97 7.17
C GLU A 46 -1.65 6.61 7.60
N LEU A 47 -0.88 6.61 8.70
CA LEU A 47 -0.40 5.42 9.39
C LEU A 47 -0.92 5.46 10.83
N HIS A 48 -1.64 4.41 11.23
CA HIS A 48 -2.13 4.22 12.60
C HIS A 48 -1.32 3.13 13.29
N TYR A 49 -0.88 3.39 14.51
CA TYR A 49 -0.20 2.45 15.41
C TYR A 49 -1.20 1.82 16.39
#